data_AF-A0A919K991-F1
#
_entry.id   AF-A0A919K991-F1
#
_cell.length_a   1.000
_cell.length_b   1.000
_cell.length_c   1.000
_cell.angle_alpha   90.00
_cell.angle_beta   90.00
_cell.angle_gamma   90.00
#
_symmetry.space_group_name_H-M   'P 1'
#
loop_
_entity.id
_entity.type
_entity.pdbx_description
1 polymer ?
#
loop_
_entity_poly.entity_id
_entity_poly.type
_entity_poly.pdbx_seq_one_letter_code
_entity_poly.pdbx_strand_id
1 'polypeptide(L)'
;MLAAGLLLVPAASAGAADSYTFTSAGNPILADGSYYSADPAPLVVPAGAPGNDTGSDQLYVYTGHDEAGPAVNDFIMNEWGAFRTGAVASGEWTHYPSLMRPEGVFAWATRGRAYAGQVVRGPDGRYYWYVPIHEAASTAANKFAIGVAVSASPTGPWTDHLGGPLISQRVPTANTIENIDPTILVEGNRVVVYWGTFGQLRMLEFAADMKTPVGTQQTVTGLTGFFEAPWIFKRGTTYYLAYAGNNAGPTSPCTPAHYHACIAYATASAPTGPWTYRGTVLTPVSSTTSHPGIVEFAGQWYIAYHTADAAGGGHFRRSVAIDRVEWDETLTPPRMKQVAQTPVRQLDRTPRANIAQAARITVSNNPVPTQYWTRALNDEIVRANPLPPDMWGTWTGNNPAQQWVQYTWDQPVRVTGSQIDFWNDQPQGSGIGVAAPASWRIQYWNQATAQWTDVSRPSGYPTGTAGPQATTFDPVTTTQLRAVFNASTNGSTYSAVAVEEWKVLAAQPSAVATPELTLPVGSTQLPGTLPVQYGAETLRLPVYWDAVDPADVAQPGTFTVRGSILGYAAGWVTATVTVT
;
A
#
# COMPACT_ATOMS: atom_id res chain seq x y z
N MET A 1 1.90 -71.59 9.08
CA MET A 1 1.18 -70.80 8.06
C MET A 1 0.17 -69.91 8.77
N LEU A 2 0.38 -68.60 8.77
CA LEU A 2 -0.65 -67.57 8.99
C LEU A 2 -0.02 -66.26 8.51
N ALA A 3 -0.26 -65.97 7.23
CA ALA A 3 0.15 -64.72 6.61
C ALA A 3 -0.89 -63.65 6.97
N ALA A 4 -0.50 -62.67 7.78
CA ALA A 4 -1.30 -61.48 8.02
C ALA A 4 -1.09 -60.52 6.84
N GLY A 5 -2.07 -60.45 5.95
CA GLY A 5 -2.08 -59.49 4.85
C GLY A 5 -2.30 -58.08 5.38
N LEU A 6 -1.33 -57.20 5.16
CA LEU A 6 -1.47 -55.76 5.32
C LEU A 6 -2.41 -55.27 4.20
N LEU A 7 -3.65 -54.93 4.56
CA LEU A 7 -4.58 -54.22 3.68
C LEU A 7 -4.07 -52.77 3.54
N LEU A 8 -3.43 -52.48 2.41
CA LEU A 8 -3.19 -51.11 1.96
C LEU A 8 -4.54 -50.45 1.69
N VAL A 9 -4.93 -49.51 2.56
CA VAL A 9 -6.01 -48.57 2.27
C VAL A 9 -5.50 -47.63 1.17
N PRO A 10 -6.19 -47.48 0.03
CA PRO A 10 -5.79 -46.51 -0.99
C PRO A 10 -5.88 -45.13 -0.36
N ALA A 11 -4.81 -44.34 -0.46
CA ALA A 11 -4.88 -42.91 -0.18
C ALA A 11 -5.99 -42.32 -1.06
N ALA A 12 -6.99 -41.70 -0.44
CA ALA A 12 -8.04 -40.98 -1.16
C ALA A 12 -7.36 -39.96 -2.08
N SER A 13 -7.72 -39.96 -3.37
CA SER A 13 -7.27 -38.93 -4.30
C SER A 13 -7.67 -37.57 -3.73
N ALA A 14 -6.68 -36.73 -3.43
CA ALA A 14 -6.94 -35.36 -3.01
C ALA A 14 -7.82 -34.70 -4.10
N GLY A 15 -8.96 -34.15 -3.70
CA GLY A 15 -9.86 -33.44 -4.62
C GLY A 15 -9.16 -32.24 -5.26
N ALA A 16 -9.64 -31.81 -6.43
CA ALA A 16 -9.20 -30.57 -7.04
C ALA A 16 -9.48 -29.39 -6.07
N ALA A 17 -8.58 -28.41 -6.03
CA ALA A 17 -8.76 -27.23 -5.20
C ALA A 17 -10.03 -26.47 -5.57
N ASP A 18 -10.77 -26.01 -4.56
CA ASP A 18 -11.95 -25.18 -4.77
C ASP A 18 -11.56 -23.89 -5.48
N SER A 19 -12.40 -23.45 -6.43
CA SER A 19 -12.18 -22.21 -7.18
C SER A 19 -13.46 -21.64 -7.77
N TYR A 20 -13.43 -20.36 -8.11
CA TYR A 20 -14.49 -19.68 -8.85
C TYR A 20 -13.91 -18.60 -9.76
N THR A 21 -14.62 -18.28 -10.84
CA THR A 21 -14.24 -17.21 -11.77
C THR A 21 -15.00 -15.94 -11.45
N PHE A 22 -14.36 -14.79 -11.67
CA PHE A 22 -14.95 -13.47 -11.53
C PHE A 22 -14.30 -12.48 -12.51
N THR A 23 -15.03 -11.41 -12.81
CA THR A 23 -14.52 -10.29 -13.60
C THR A 23 -14.07 -9.17 -12.66
N SER A 24 -12.79 -8.87 -12.69
CA SER A 24 -12.18 -7.76 -11.95
C SER A 24 -12.46 -6.43 -12.67
N ALA A 25 -12.77 -5.39 -11.90
CA ALA A 25 -12.91 -4.02 -12.41
C ALA A 25 -11.56 -3.28 -12.54
N GLY A 26 -10.45 -3.95 -12.27
CA GLY A 26 -9.11 -3.37 -12.18
C GLY A 26 -8.47 -3.66 -10.82
N ASN A 27 -7.54 -2.83 -10.40
CA ASN A 27 -6.86 -3.00 -9.13
C ASN A 27 -7.68 -2.45 -7.94
N PRO A 28 -7.58 -3.10 -6.76
CA PRO A 28 -6.95 -4.40 -6.54
C PRO A 28 -7.74 -5.52 -7.24
N ILE A 29 -7.06 -6.61 -7.62
CA ILE A 29 -7.61 -7.69 -8.46
C ILE A 29 -9.00 -8.12 -7.97
N LEU A 30 -9.14 -8.34 -6.66
CA LEU A 30 -10.41 -8.55 -5.98
C LEU A 30 -10.63 -7.43 -4.94
N ALA A 31 -11.61 -6.56 -5.17
CA ALA A 31 -11.79 -5.31 -4.41
C ALA A 31 -12.99 -5.31 -3.45
N ASP A 32 -13.82 -6.34 -3.46
CA ASP A 32 -15.12 -6.37 -2.76
C ASP A 32 -15.01 -6.64 -1.24
N GLY A 33 -13.80 -6.96 -0.74
CA GLY A 33 -13.55 -7.27 0.66
C GLY A 33 -13.97 -8.67 1.09
N SER A 34 -14.32 -9.56 0.15
CA SER A 34 -14.64 -10.96 0.43
C SER A 34 -13.42 -11.82 0.75
N TYR A 35 -12.23 -11.41 0.28
CA TYR A 35 -10.94 -12.06 0.53
C TYR A 35 -9.83 -11.01 0.46
N TYR A 36 -8.94 -10.99 1.46
CA TYR A 36 -7.79 -10.09 1.50
C TYR A 36 -6.53 -10.88 1.15
N SER A 37 -5.82 -10.41 0.12
CA SER A 37 -4.66 -11.08 -0.45
C SER A 37 -3.39 -10.28 -0.20
N ALA A 38 -2.33 -10.97 0.22
CA ALA A 38 -1.05 -10.37 0.53
C ALA A 38 0.11 -11.09 -0.15
N ASP A 39 1.26 -10.43 -0.11
CA ASP A 39 2.58 -10.95 -0.49
C ASP A 39 2.60 -11.74 -1.82
N PRO A 40 2.28 -11.09 -2.96
CA PRO A 40 2.06 -11.79 -4.22
C PRO A 40 3.34 -12.39 -4.80
N ALA A 41 3.26 -13.65 -5.22
CA ALA A 41 4.30 -14.35 -5.96
C ALA A 41 3.77 -14.82 -7.32
N PRO A 42 3.98 -14.06 -8.41
CA PRO A 42 3.54 -14.47 -9.73
C PRO A 42 4.42 -15.58 -10.33
N LEU A 43 3.76 -16.51 -11.04
CA LEU A 43 4.37 -17.60 -11.80
C LEU A 43 3.63 -17.74 -13.13
N VAL A 44 4.36 -17.75 -14.23
CA VAL A 44 3.80 -18.17 -15.52
C VAL A 44 3.92 -19.67 -15.65
N VAL A 45 2.79 -20.33 -15.89
CA VAL A 45 2.68 -21.75 -16.17
C VAL A 45 2.49 -21.93 -17.68
N PRO A 46 3.49 -22.46 -18.41
CA PRO A 46 3.41 -22.57 -19.86
C PRO A 46 2.26 -23.47 -20.33
N ALA A 47 1.74 -23.21 -21.53
CA ALA A 47 0.79 -24.10 -22.20
C ALA A 47 1.35 -25.54 -22.25
N GLY A 48 0.55 -26.52 -21.80
CA GLY A 48 0.95 -27.93 -21.80
C GLY A 48 1.91 -28.34 -20.68
N ALA A 49 2.32 -27.41 -19.80
CA ALA A 49 2.98 -27.79 -18.55
C ALA A 49 2.00 -28.56 -17.65
N PRO A 50 2.48 -29.43 -16.74
CA PRO A 50 1.61 -30.14 -15.80
C PRO A 50 0.66 -29.18 -15.07
N GLY A 51 -0.65 -29.44 -15.15
CA GLY A 51 -1.69 -28.59 -14.57
C GLY A 51 -2.06 -27.32 -15.37
N ASN A 52 -1.63 -27.21 -16.63
CA ASN A 52 -2.14 -26.22 -17.58
C ASN A 52 -2.53 -26.87 -18.92
N ASP A 53 -3.82 -27.10 -19.10
CA ASP A 53 -4.45 -27.70 -20.28
C ASP A 53 -5.20 -26.68 -21.16
N THR A 54 -5.07 -25.38 -20.89
CA THR A 54 -5.86 -24.32 -21.57
C THR A 54 -5.37 -23.98 -22.98
N GLY A 55 -4.25 -24.56 -23.42
CA GLY A 55 -3.63 -24.29 -24.72
C GLY A 55 -2.91 -22.94 -24.80
N SER A 56 -2.86 -22.16 -23.72
CA SER A 56 -2.10 -20.91 -23.62
C SER A 56 -1.40 -20.80 -22.26
N ASP A 57 -0.37 -19.97 -22.18
CA ASP A 57 0.31 -19.70 -20.91
C ASP A 57 -0.69 -19.10 -19.91
N GLN A 58 -0.59 -19.49 -18.65
CA GLN A 58 -1.42 -18.98 -17.56
C GLN A 58 -0.56 -18.28 -16.53
N LEU A 59 -0.96 -17.07 -16.14
CA LEU A 59 -0.37 -16.37 -15.01
C LEU A 59 -1.09 -16.79 -13.73
N TYR A 60 -0.36 -17.36 -12.79
CA TYR A 60 -0.80 -17.55 -11.41
C TYR A 60 -0.15 -16.47 -10.53
N VAL A 61 -0.89 -15.94 -9.57
CA VAL A 61 -0.39 -15.04 -8.53
C VAL A 61 -0.72 -15.68 -7.19
N TYR A 62 0.25 -16.33 -6.57
CA TYR A 62 0.09 -16.94 -5.25
C TYR A 62 0.12 -15.87 -4.17
N THR A 63 -0.68 -16.03 -3.12
CA THR A 63 -0.90 -15.00 -2.10
C THR A 63 -1.05 -15.64 -0.72
N GLY A 64 -0.61 -14.93 0.31
CA GLY A 64 -1.12 -15.20 1.66
C GLY A 64 -2.55 -14.66 1.81
N HIS A 65 -3.36 -15.30 2.64
CA HIS A 65 -4.71 -14.84 2.99
C HIS A 65 -4.66 -14.03 4.29
N ASP A 66 -4.90 -12.71 4.20
CA ASP A 66 -5.06 -11.84 5.36
C ASP A 66 -6.47 -12.03 5.96
N GLU A 67 -6.57 -12.44 7.23
CA GLU A 67 -7.83 -12.74 7.93
C GLU A 67 -8.03 -11.88 9.19
N ALA A 68 -7.21 -10.84 9.37
CA ALA A 68 -7.30 -9.96 10.53
C ALA A 68 -8.67 -9.27 10.61
N GLY A 69 -9.19 -9.12 11.82
CA GLY A 69 -10.39 -8.30 12.06
C GLY A 69 -10.13 -6.81 11.78
N PRO A 70 -11.17 -6.00 11.56
CA PRO A 70 -11.02 -4.58 11.21
C PRO A 70 -10.32 -3.72 12.28
N ALA A 71 -10.25 -4.21 13.52
CA ALA A 71 -9.59 -3.57 14.64
C ALA A 71 -8.40 -4.42 15.17
N VAL A 72 -7.80 -5.27 14.33
CA VAL A 72 -6.67 -6.12 14.74
C VAL A 72 -5.43 -5.71 13.97
N ASN A 73 -4.41 -5.26 14.72
CA ASN A 73 -3.10 -4.89 14.17
C ASN A 73 -2.11 -6.06 14.28
N ASP A 74 -2.46 -7.20 13.68
CA ASP A 74 -1.61 -8.40 13.56
C ASP A 74 -1.89 -9.08 12.22
N PHE A 75 -0.87 -9.70 11.63
CA PHE A 75 -1.00 -10.49 10.42
C PHE A 75 -1.56 -11.87 10.77
N ILE A 76 -2.89 -11.98 10.76
CA ILE A 76 -3.59 -13.25 10.91
C ILE A 76 -3.68 -13.90 9.54
N MET A 77 -2.75 -14.81 9.25
CA MET A 77 -2.65 -15.47 7.95
C MET A 77 -2.63 -16.98 8.15
N ASN A 78 -3.72 -17.69 7.85
CA ASN A 78 -3.80 -19.13 8.14
C ASN A 78 -3.51 -20.02 6.93
N GLU A 79 -3.64 -19.50 5.72
CA GLU A 79 -3.49 -20.27 4.49
C GLU A 79 -3.01 -19.40 3.33
N TRP A 80 -2.60 -20.07 2.26
CA TRP A 80 -2.29 -19.42 1.00
C TRP A 80 -3.33 -19.76 -0.06
N GLY A 81 -3.64 -18.79 -0.90
CA GLY A 81 -4.48 -18.92 -2.08
C GLY A 81 -3.75 -18.48 -3.35
N ALA A 82 -4.47 -18.37 -4.47
CA ALA A 82 -3.95 -17.81 -5.71
C ALA A 82 -5.03 -17.22 -6.62
N PHE A 83 -4.64 -16.26 -7.46
CA PHE A 83 -5.41 -15.84 -8.63
C PHE A 83 -4.79 -16.42 -9.90
N ARG A 84 -5.60 -16.76 -10.91
CA ARG A 84 -5.14 -17.22 -12.23
C ARG A 84 -5.82 -16.44 -13.35
N THR A 85 -5.06 -16.03 -14.36
CA THR A 85 -5.61 -15.49 -15.61
C THR A 85 -4.81 -15.94 -16.84
N GLY A 86 -5.47 -16.02 -17.99
CA GLY A 86 -4.82 -16.15 -19.30
C GLY A 86 -4.47 -14.80 -19.93
N ALA A 87 -5.02 -13.69 -19.44
CA ALA A 87 -4.79 -12.35 -19.96
C ALA A 87 -5.13 -11.27 -18.92
N VAL A 88 -4.13 -10.61 -18.34
CA VAL A 88 -4.34 -9.56 -17.31
C VAL A 88 -5.32 -8.48 -17.77
N ALA A 89 -5.27 -8.09 -19.06
CA ALA A 89 -6.11 -7.03 -19.62
C ALA A 89 -7.59 -7.43 -19.80
N SER A 90 -7.96 -8.70 -19.73
CA SER A 90 -9.38 -9.10 -19.87
C SER A 90 -10.18 -8.83 -18.60
N GLY A 91 -9.51 -8.71 -17.44
CA GLY A 91 -10.17 -8.68 -16.14
C GLY A 91 -10.74 -10.04 -15.71
N GLU A 92 -10.62 -11.10 -16.51
CA GLU A 92 -11.14 -12.42 -16.17
C GLU A 92 -10.13 -13.20 -15.32
N TRP A 93 -10.52 -13.51 -14.09
CA TRP A 93 -9.68 -14.21 -13.11
C TRP A 93 -10.40 -15.42 -12.53
N THR A 94 -9.65 -16.47 -12.26
CA THR A 94 -10.08 -17.57 -11.38
C THR A 94 -9.40 -17.41 -10.04
N HIS A 95 -10.18 -17.38 -8.95
CA HIS A 95 -9.68 -17.34 -7.58
C HIS A 95 -9.67 -18.74 -6.96
N TYR A 96 -8.55 -19.11 -6.35
CA TYR A 96 -8.36 -20.29 -5.51
C TYR A 96 -8.15 -19.82 -4.07
N PRO A 97 -9.18 -19.78 -3.21
CA PRO A 97 -9.09 -19.16 -1.90
C PRO A 97 -8.21 -19.93 -0.91
N SER A 98 -7.99 -21.23 -1.12
CA SER A 98 -7.19 -22.07 -0.25
C SER A 98 -6.50 -23.17 -1.07
N LEU A 99 -5.18 -23.09 -1.17
CA LEU A 99 -4.32 -24.10 -1.79
C LEU A 99 -3.51 -24.88 -0.75
N MET A 100 -3.11 -24.23 0.34
CA MET A 100 -2.24 -24.85 1.35
C MET A 100 -2.40 -24.18 2.71
N ARG A 101 -2.40 -25.00 3.78
CA ARG A 101 -2.24 -24.57 5.17
C ARG A 101 -0.91 -25.08 5.73
N PRO A 102 -0.16 -24.28 6.51
CA PRO A 102 1.13 -24.69 7.07
C PRO A 102 1.07 -26.05 7.77
N GLU A 103 0.17 -26.19 8.75
CA GLU A 103 0.03 -27.39 9.58
C GLU A 103 -0.53 -28.60 8.84
N GLY A 104 -1.17 -28.39 7.68
CA GLY A 104 -1.70 -29.46 6.85
C GLY A 104 -0.63 -30.16 6.00
N VAL A 105 0.49 -29.47 5.74
CA VAL A 105 1.57 -29.96 4.88
C VAL A 105 2.84 -30.24 5.70
N PHE A 106 3.21 -29.33 6.59
CA PHE A 106 4.45 -29.40 7.36
C PHE A 106 4.16 -29.84 8.79
N ALA A 107 4.45 -31.11 9.12
CA ALA A 107 4.19 -31.68 10.45
C ALA A 107 4.97 -30.98 11.58
N TRP A 108 6.02 -30.23 11.24
CA TRP A 108 6.85 -29.46 12.16
C TRP A 108 6.41 -27.99 12.31
N ALA A 109 5.40 -27.55 11.57
CA ALA A 109 4.91 -26.18 11.61
C ALA A 109 3.87 -25.96 12.71
N THR A 110 3.78 -24.74 13.23
CA THR A 110 2.59 -24.32 13.99
C THR A 110 1.42 -24.05 13.05
N ARG A 111 0.21 -23.97 13.60
CA ARG A 111 -0.96 -23.49 12.86
C ARG A 111 -0.80 -22.05 12.40
N GLY A 112 -1.15 -21.79 11.14
CA GLY A 112 -1.11 -20.46 10.52
C GLY A 112 0.29 -19.86 10.39
N ARG A 113 0.38 -18.52 10.32
CA ARG A 113 1.60 -17.78 9.91
C ARG A 113 2.01 -18.12 8.48
N ALA A 114 1.03 -18.14 7.58
CA ALA A 114 1.17 -18.37 6.15
C ALA A 114 1.72 -17.12 5.43
N TYR A 115 2.96 -16.74 5.74
CA TYR A 115 3.59 -15.49 5.24
C TYR A 115 4.13 -15.63 3.81
N ALA A 116 4.68 -14.55 3.25
CA ALA A 116 5.19 -14.42 1.88
C ALA A 116 5.94 -15.64 1.31
N GLY A 117 5.25 -16.48 0.54
CA GLY A 117 5.83 -17.67 -0.09
C GLY A 117 5.92 -17.55 -1.62
N GLN A 118 6.97 -18.12 -2.23
CA GLN A 118 7.14 -18.13 -3.68
C GLN A 118 7.04 -19.55 -4.25
N VAL A 119 6.25 -19.70 -5.31
CA VAL A 119 6.20 -20.92 -6.12
C VAL A 119 7.11 -20.77 -7.33
N VAL A 120 7.94 -21.78 -7.59
CA VAL A 120 8.76 -21.89 -8.80
C VAL A 120 8.60 -23.27 -9.44
N ARG A 121 8.86 -23.36 -10.74
CA ARG A 121 8.94 -24.64 -11.44
C ARG A 121 10.38 -25.17 -11.39
N GLY A 122 10.55 -26.37 -10.86
CA GLY A 122 11.87 -27.01 -10.75
C GLY A 122 12.33 -27.64 -12.07
N PRO A 123 13.60 -28.10 -12.13
CA PRO A 123 14.18 -28.70 -13.33
C PRO A 123 13.48 -29.99 -13.78
N ASP A 124 12.86 -30.70 -12.84
CA ASP A 124 12.06 -31.91 -13.09
C ASP A 124 10.62 -31.61 -13.54
N GLY A 125 10.27 -30.34 -13.68
CA GLY A 125 8.98 -29.87 -14.16
C GLY A 125 7.86 -29.84 -13.12
N ARG A 126 8.14 -30.20 -11.86
CA ARG A 126 7.22 -30.04 -10.73
C ARG A 126 7.24 -28.62 -10.18
N TYR A 127 6.28 -28.31 -9.30
CA TYR A 127 6.15 -27.03 -8.63
C TYR A 127 6.65 -27.12 -7.20
N TYR A 128 7.42 -26.12 -6.78
CA TYR A 128 8.01 -26.04 -5.45
C TYR A 128 7.60 -24.74 -4.79
N TRP A 129 6.99 -24.83 -3.62
CA TRP A 129 6.53 -23.67 -2.85
C TRP A 129 7.42 -23.49 -1.63
N TYR A 130 8.25 -22.45 -1.66
CA TYR A 130 9.06 -22.05 -0.51
C TYR A 130 8.24 -21.10 0.35
N VAL A 131 8.05 -21.45 1.62
CA VAL A 131 7.13 -20.75 2.51
C VAL A 131 7.76 -20.44 3.85
N PRO A 132 7.73 -19.17 4.31
CA PRO A 132 8.11 -18.81 5.66
C PRO A 132 6.97 -19.13 6.62
N ILE A 133 7.26 -19.97 7.62
CA ILE A 133 6.32 -20.46 8.63
C ILE A 133 7.00 -20.59 9.98
N HIS A 134 6.22 -20.71 11.04
CA HIS A 134 6.74 -20.92 12.38
C HIS A 134 7.07 -22.40 12.64
N GLU A 135 8.28 -22.66 13.12
CA GLU A 135 8.68 -23.97 13.61
C GLU A 135 8.11 -24.23 15.02
N ALA A 136 7.31 -25.30 15.18
CA ALA A 136 6.61 -25.62 16.43
C ALA A 136 7.56 -25.94 17.60
N ALA A 137 8.63 -26.70 17.32
CA ALA A 137 9.60 -27.12 18.33
C ALA A 137 10.74 -26.11 18.56
N SER A 138 10.70 -24.92 17.93
CA SER A 138 11.77 -23.95 18.06
C SER A 138 11.76 -23.26 19.43
N THR A 139 12.92 -23.21 20.07
CA THR A 139 13.18 -22.45 21.29
C THR A 139 13.67 -21.02 21.02
N ALA A 140 13.83 -20.64 19.75
CA ALA A 140 14.23 -19.30 19.36
C ALA A 140 13.12 -18.28 19.67
N ALA A 141 13.52 -17.04 19.98
CA ALA A 141 12.58 -15.92 20.15
C ALA A 141 11.83 -15.63 18.84
N ASN A 142 12.55 -15.62 17.72
CA ASN A 142 11.96 -15.63 16.39
C ASN A 142 11.88 -17.08 15.88
N LYS A 143 10.67 -17.55 15.57
CA LYS A 143 10.40 -18.95 15.18
C LYS A 143 10.28 -19.15 13.68
N PHE A 144 10.44 -18.10 12.87
CA PHE A 144 10.35 -18.22 11.42
C PHE A 144 11.47 -19.11 10.87
N ALA A 145 11.03 -20.02 10.02
CA ALA A 145 11.81 -20.92 9.21
C ALA A 145 11.16 -21.01 7.83
N ILE A 146 11.93 -21.35 6.81
CA ILE A 146 11.43 -21.57 5.46
C ILE A 146 11.32 -23.07 5.22
N GLY A 147 10.11 -23.52 4.90
CA GLY A 147 9.84 -24.86 4.39
C GLY A 147 9.82 -24.88 2.85
N VAL A 148 9.86 -26.07 2.27
CA VAL A 148 9.64 -26.27 0.83
C VAL A 148 8.63 -27.40 0.62
N ALA A 149 7.49 -27.07 0.01
CA ALA A 149 6.51 -28.05 -0.44
C ALA A 149 6.69 -28.36 -1.93
N VAL A 150 6.22 -29.53 -2.36
CA VAL A 150 6.25 -29.96 -3.77
C VAL A 150 4.89 -30.46 -4.24
N SER A 151 4.57 -30.17 -5.50
CA SER A 151 3.35 -30.61 -6.19
C SER A 151 3.62 -30.92 -7.67
N ALA A 152 2.83 -31.82 -8.25
CA ALA A 152 2.81 -32.09 -9.69
C ALA A 152 1.95 -31.07 -10.48
N SER A 153 1.15 -30.26 -9.80
CA SER A 153 0.24 -29.25 -10.37
C SER A 153 0.41 -27.90 -9.66
N PRO A 154 0.22 -26.75 -10.34
CA PRO A 154 0.34 -25.43 -9.71
C PRO A 154 -0.70 -25.21 -8.60
N THR A 155 -1.78 -25.99 -8.57
CA THR A 155 -2.85 -25.88 -7.55
C THR A 155 -2.79 -26.95 -6.47
N GLY A 156 -1.68 -27.71 -6.38
CA GLY A 156 -1.56 -28.82 -5.45
C GLY A 156 -2.14 -30.14 -5.99
N PRO A 157 -2.34 -31.16 -5.13
CA PRO A 157 -2.05 -31.14 -3.69
C PRO A 157 -0.56 -30.97 -3.39
N TRP A 158 -0.26 -30.30 -2.27
CA TRP A 158 1.09 -30.01 -1.82
C TRP A 158 1.55 -31.03 -0.77
N THR A 159 2.84 -31.37 -0.79
CA THR A 159 3.48 -32.28 0.17
C THR A 159 4.79 -31.69 0.67
N ASP A 160 5.14 -31.89 1.94
CA ASP A 160 6.44 -31.46 2.48
C ASP A 160 7.57 -32.22 1.75
N HIS A 161 8.42 -31.48 1.04
CA HIS A 161 9.47 -32.07 0.21
C HIS A 161 10.72 -32.48 1.01
N LEU A 162 10.85 -31.99 2.24
CA LEU A 162 12.01 -32.21 3.10
C LEU A 162 11.69 -32.99 4.38
N GLY A 163 10.56 -32.70 5.03
CA GLY A 163 10.18 -33.23 6.35
C GLY A 163 10.68 -32.38 7.53
N GLY A 164 11.16 -31.16 7.27
CA GLY A 164 11.75 -30.24 8.25
C GLY A 164 11.99 -28.86 7.64
N PRO A 165 12.49 -27.89 8.42
CA PRO A 165 12.85 -26.58 7.88
C PRO A 165 14.02 -26.69 6.90
N LEU A 166 13.89 -26.09 5.73
CA LEU A 166 14.98 -25.93 4.77
C LEU A 166 15.99 -24.90 5.29
N ILE A 167 15.48 -23.78 5.80
CA ILE A 167 16.24 -22.67 6.39
C ILE A 167 15.58 -22.31 7.72
N SER A 168 16.37 -22.11 8.77
CA SER A 168 15.94 -21.64 10.09
C SER A 168 17.11 -20.97 10.79
N GLN A 169 16.95 -20.61 12.07
CA GLN A 169 18.07 -20.16 12.88
C GLN A 169 19.14 -21.25 13.13
N ARG A 170 18.86 -22.53 12.83
CA ARG A 170 19.79 -23.66 13.05
C ARG A 170 20.31 -24.29 11.77
N VAL A 171 19.47 -24.40 10.74
CA VAL A 171 19.79 -25.10 9.48
C VAL A 171 19.63 -24.16 8.27
N PRO A 172 20.35 -24.39 7.17
CA PRO A 172 21.55 -25.23 7.10
C PRO A 172 22.76 -24.54 7.74
N THR A 173 22.65 -23.24 8.05
CA THR A 173 23.69 -22.43 8.70
C THR A 173 23.06 -21.65 9.84
N ALA A 174 23.66 -21.75 11.03
CA ALA A 174 23.17 -21.04 12.21
C ALA A 174 23.20 -19.52 12.01
N ASN A 175 22.12 -18.85 12.41
CA ASN A 175 21.97 -17.40 12.29
C ASN A 175 20.95 -16.87 13.31
N THR A 176 20.85 -15.54 13.42
CA THR A 176 19.93 -14.86 14.33
C THR A 176 18.96 -13.94 13.62
N ILE A 177 18.91 -13.99 12.28
CA ILE A 177 17.99 -13.16 11.50
C ILE A 177 16.59 -13.76 11.54
N GLU A 178 15.61 -12.95 11.15
CA GLU A 178 14.28 -13.42 10.83
C GLU A 178 14.29 -14.06 9.43
N ASN A 179 14.01 -15.37 9.38
CA ASN A 179 14.13 -16.16 8.16
C ASN A 179 12.79 -16.16 7.40
N ILE A 180 12.49 -15.06 6.72
CA ILE A 180 11.26 -14.83 5.96
C ILE A 180 11.54 -14.42 4.50
N ASP A 181 10.47 -14.31 3.73
CA ASP A 181 10.43 -13.76 2.37
C ASP A 181 11.43 -14.43 1.41
N PRO A 182 11.36 -15.77 1.22
CA PRO A 182 12.20 -16.45 0.26
C PRO A 182 11.91 -15.95 -1.16
N THR A 183 12.97 -15.70 -1.92
CA THR A 183 12.88 -15.62 -3.38
C THR A 183 13.85 -16.55 -4.08
N ILE A 184 13.42 -17.17 -5.17
CA ILE A 184 14.09 -18.30 -5.81
C ILE A 184 14.34 -18.03 -7.28
N LEU A 185 15.61 -18.14 -7.66
CA LEU A 185 16.04 -18.19 -9.05
C LEU A 185 16.37 -19.64 -9.42
N VAL A 186 15.71 -20.17 -10.45
CA VAL A 186 16.01 -21.48 -11.04
C VAL A 186 16.60 -21.27 -12.44
N GLU A 187 17.83 -21.73 -12.66
CA GLU A 187 18.52 -21.67 -13.96
C GLU A 187 19.17 -23.01 -14.29
N GLY A 188 18.55 -23.77 -15.19
CA GLY A 188 18.99 -25.15 -15.48
C GLY A 188 18.93 -26.00 -14.21
N ASN A 189 20.07 -26.50 -13.76
CA ASN A 189 20.19 -27.29 -12.53
C ASN A 189 20.62 -26.48 -11.29
N ARG A 190 20.80 -25.16 -11.45
CA ARG A 190 21.21 -24.27 -10.36
C ARG A 190 19.99 -23.62 -9.74
N VAL A 191 19.89 -23.70 -8.42
CA VAL A 191 18.84 -23.07 -7.63
C VAL A 191 19.50 -22.09 -6.68
N VAL A 192 19.07 -20.84 -6.66
CA VAL A 192 19.56 -19.82 -5.73
C VAL A 192 18.39 -19.28 -4.93
N VAL A 193 18.48 -19.37 -3.60
CA VAL A 193 17.45 -18.88 -2.68
C VAL A 193 18.00 -17.69 -1.92
N TYR A 194 17.25 -16.59 -1.91
CA TYR A 194 17.51 -15.40 -1.08
C TYR A 194 16.43 -15.30 -0.03
N TRP A 195 16.75 -14.77 1.15
CA TRP A 195 15.75 -14.55 2.20
C TRP A 195 16.25 -13.55 3.25
N GLY A 196 15.32 -12.93 3.96
CA GLY A 196 15.60 -12.08 5.09
C GLY A 196 14.89 -10.74 5.05
N THR A 197 15.02 -10.01 6.15
CA THR A 197 14.35 -8.74 6.44
C THR A 197 15.25 -7.84 7.30
N PHE A 198 14.78 -6.65 7.68
CA PHE A 198 15.44 -5.64 8.50
C PHE A 198 16.91 -5.36 8.16
N GLY A 199 17.20 -5.16 6.86
CA GLY A 199 18.57 -4.84 6.42
C GLY A 199 19.51 -6.04 6.35
N GLN A 200 19.01 -7.27 6.55
CA GLN A 200 19.79 -8.50 6.51
C GLN A 200 19.27 -9.45 5.43
N LEU A 201 19.89 -9.41 4.23
CA LEU A 201 19.60 -10.37 3.16
C LEU A 201 20.66 -11.46 3.10
N ARG A 202 20.22 -12.71 3.06
CA ARG A 202 21.05 -13.90 2.88
C ARG A 202 20.79 -14.55 1.54
N MET A 203 21.76 -15.33 1.07
CA MET A 203 21.62 -16.16 -0.11
C MET A 203 22.36 -17.49 0.07
N LEU A 204 21.80 -18.56 -0.49
CA LEU A 204 22.43 -19.88 -0.56
C LEU A 204 22.00 -20.60 -1.84
N GLU A 205 22.92 -21.36 -2.41
CA GLU A 205 22.62 -22.21 -3.56
C GLU A 205 22.13 -23.59 -3.11
N PHE A 206 21.28 -24.19 -3.92
CA PHE A 206 20.75 -25.52 -3.72
C PHE A 206 20.90 -26.33 -5.03
N ALA A 207 20.94 -27.64 -4.89
CA ALA A 207 20.99 -28.56 -6.02
C ALA A 207 19.64 -28.59 -6.75
N ALA A 208 19.63 -29.24 -7.93
CA ALA A 208 18.43 -29.40 -8.77
C ALA A 208 17.26 -30.14 -8.10
N ASP A 209 17.51 -30.80 -6.95
CA ASP A 209 16.47 -31.40 -6.12
C ASP A 209 15.70 -30.38 -5.27
N MET A 210 16.03 -29.08 -5.37
CA MET A 210 15.36 -27.96 -4.73
C MET A 210 15.51 -27.90 -3.20
N LYS A 211 16.33 -28.77 -2.58
CA LYS A 211 16.44 -28.85 -1.11
C LYS A 211 17.85 -29.12 -0.57
N THR A 212 18.76 -29.64 -1.37
CA THR A 212 20.12 -29.95 -0.92
C THR A 212 21.03 -28.71 -1.03
N PRO A 213 21.55 -28.15 0.07
CA PRO A 213 22.43 -26.99 0.03
C PRO A 213 23.71 -27.25 -0.77
N VAL A 214 24.18 -26.24 -1.49
CA VAL A 214 25.43 -26.24 -2.25
C VAL A 214 26.25 -25.02 -1.83
N GLY A 215 27.46 -25.27 -1.31
CA GLY A 215 28.36 -24.22 -0.86
C GLY A 215 27.95 -23.64 0.50
N THR A 216 28.23 -22.34 0.68
CA THR A 216 28.07 -21.64 1.96
C THR A 216 27.13 -20.46 1.83
N GLN A 217 26.37 -20.19 2.89
CA GLN A 217 25.50 -19.03 2.97
C GLN A 217 26.29 -17.72 2.82
N GLN A 218 25.75 -16.77 2.07
CA GLN A 218 26.36 -15.47 1.81
C GLN A 218 25.50 -14.33 2.37
N THR A 219 26.15 -13.23 2.75
CA THR A 219 25.48 -11.96 3.03
C THR A 219 25.39 -11.18 1.74
N VAL A 220 24.19 -10.74 1.36
CA VAL A 220 23.99 -9.90 0.18
C VAL A 220 24.11 -8.44 0.57
N THR A 221 24.91 -7.68 -0.18
CA THR A 221 25.16 -6.24 0.04
C THR A 221 24.92 -5.45 -1.24
N GLY A 222 24.93 -4.11 -1.16
CA GLY A 222 24.70 -3.22 -2.31
C GLY A 222 23.23 -2.85 -2.55
N LEU A 223 22.35 -3.15 -1.59
CA LEU A 223 20.91 -2.86 -1.63
C LEU A 223 20.60 -1.69 -0.69
N THR A 224 20.58 -0.47 -1.23
CA THR A 224 20.29 0.74 -0.47
C THR A 224 18.89 0.67 0.16
N GLY A 225 18.83 0.69 1.50
CA GLY A 225 17.57 0.68 2.23
C GLY A 225 16.83 -0.65 2.13
N PHE A 226 17.51 -1.79 1.92
CA PHE A 226 16.86 -3.10 1.98
C PHE A 226 16.10 -3.25 3.31
N PHE A 227 14.78 -3.40 3.22
CA PHE A 227 13.93 -3.70 4.35
C PHE A 227 13.58 -5.17 4.32
N GLU A 228 12.83 -5.65 3.32
CA GLU A 228 12.37 -7.05 3.21
C GLU A 228 11.94 -7.43 1.79
N ALA A 229 11.21 -8.53 1.62
CA ALA A 229 10.54 -8.96 0.39
C ALA A 229 11.43 -8.92 -0.89
N PRO A 230 12.60 -9.59 -0.89
CA PRO A 230 13.41 -9.68 -2.10
C PRO A 230 12.63 -10.39 -3.22
N TRP A 231 12.84 -9.97 -4.47
CA TRP A 231 12.34 -10.64 -5.67
C TRP A 231 13.40 -10.68 -6.75
N ILE A 232 13.93 -11.87 -7.02
CA ILE A 232 14.99 -12.10 -8.01
C ILE A 232 14.37 -12.49 -9.36
N PHE A 233 14.85 -11.87 -10.43
CA PHE A 233 14.59 -12.31 -11.79
C PHE A 233 15.75 -11.97 -12.72
N LYS A 234 15.73 -12.53 -13.93
CA LYS A 234 16.72 -12.26 -14.97
C LYS A 234 16.04 -11.78 -16.23
N ARG A 235 16.65 -10.77 -16.87
CA ARG A 235 16.26 -10.27 -18.20
C ARG A 235 17.50 -10.22 -19.08
N GLY A 236 17.51 -11.03 -20.14
CA GLY A 236 18.70 -11.21 -20.97
C GLY A 236 19.88 -11.75 -20.14
N THR A 237 20.98 -11.00 -20.08
CA THR A 237 22.18 -11.36 -19.31
C THR A 237 22.24 -10.70 -17.93
N THR A 238 21.27 -9.85 -17.58
CA THR A 238 21.29 -9.05 -16.35
C THR A 238 20.33 -9.64 -15.31
N TYR A 239 20.80 -9.71 -14.06
CA TYR A 239 19.98 -10.08 -12.90
C TYR A 239 19.43 -8.81 -12.24
N TYR A 240 18.17 -8.87 -11.84
CA TYR A 240 17.44 -7.80 -11.18
C TYR A 240 16.92 -8.32 -9.85
N LEU A 241 17.21 -7.58 -8.78
CA LEU A 241 16.71 -7.88 -7.45
C LEU A 241 15.89 -6.69 -6.98
N ALA A 242 14.56 -6.83 -7.06
CA ALA A 242 13.63 -5.89 -6.44
C ALA A 242 13.45 -6.24 -4.97
N TYR A 243 13.06 -5.28 -4.14
CA TYR A 243 12.86 -5.47 -2.71
C TYR A 243 12.01 -4.35 -2.11
N ALA A 244 11.36 -4.64 -0.99
CA ALA A 244 10.78 -3.60 -0.14
C ALA A 244 11.90 -2.70 0.39
N GLY A 245 11.88 -1.44 -0.02
CA GLY A 245 12.85 -0.43 0.39
C GLY A 245 12.33 0.40 1.55
N ASN A 246 13.21 0.73 2.49
CA ASN A 246 12.97 1.71 3.53
C ASN A 246 14.28 2.38 3.95
N ASN A 247 14.44 3.62 3.52
CA ASN A 247 15.51 4.52 3.96
C ASN A 247 14.90 5.87 4.36
N ALA A 248 13.84 5.81 5.18
CA ALA A 248 13.03 6.97 5.51
C ALA A 248 13.85 8.15 6.03
N GLY A 249 13.45 9.34 5.60
CA GLY A 249 14.09 10.59 5.99
C GLY A 249 13.84 11.70 4.97
N PRO A 250 14.23 12.95 5.29
CA PRO A 250 13.91 14.11 4.48
C PRO A 250 14.44 14.07 3.03
N THR A 251 15.45 13.24 2.76
CA THR A 251 16.06 13.06 1.44
C THR A 251 15.80 11.68 0.84
N SER A 252 14.91 10.89 1.43
CA SER A 252 14.60 9.55 0.96
C SER A 252 13.91 9.59 -0.42
N PRO A 253 14.43 8.89 -1.44
CA PRO A 253 13.73 8.69 -2.71
C PRO A 253 12.68 7.56 -2.64
N CYS A 254 12.46 6.97 -1.47
CA CYS A 254 11.63 5.80 -1.27
C CYS A 254 10.39 6.13 -0.44
N THR A 255 10.59 6.56 0.81
CA THR A 255 9.50 6.74 1.77
C THR A 255 9.76 7.90 2.74
N PRO A 256 8.75 8.71 3.07
CA PRO A 256 8.88 9.71 4.12
C PRO A 256 8.84 9.11 5.53
N ALA A 257 8.38 7.85 5.71
CA ALA A 257 8.14 7.25 7.02
C ALA A 257 8.74 5.84 7.21
N HIS A 258 9.27 5.57 8.41
CA HIS A 258 9.94 4.33 8.81
C HIS A 258 9.08 3.08 8.80
N TYR A 259 7.76 3.22 8.75
CA TYR A 259 6.84 2.08 8.70
C TYR A 259 6.16 1.94 7.34
N HIS A 260 6.67 2.61 6.31
CA HIS A 260 6.05 2.58 4.98
C HIS A 260 7.08 2.25 3.92
N ALA A 261 6.91 1.13 3.21
CA ALA A 261 7.85 0.67 2.20
C ALA A 261 7.50 1.18 0.80
N CYS A 262 8.54 1.38 -0.01
CA CYS A 262 8.43 1.45 -1.47
C CYS A 262 9.00 0.14 -2.08
N ILE A 263 8.96 -0.02 -3.41
CA ILE A 263 9.76 -1.06 -4.08
C ILE A 263 10.98 -0.42 -4.73
N ALA A 264 12.16 -0.79 -4.23
CA ALA A 264 13.45 -0.45 -4.79
C ALA A 264 14.02 -1.64 -5.58
N TYR A 265 15.06 -1.41 -6.37
CA TYR A 265 15.76 -2.51 -7.03
C TYR A 265 17.25 -2.26 -7.27
N ALA A 266 17.97 -3.36 -7.50
CA ALA A 266 19.36 -3.37 -7.91
C ALA A 266 19.59 -4.32 -9.10
N THR A 267 20.73 -4.16 -9.77
CA THR A 267 21.16 -5.05 -10.87
C THR A 267 22.53 -5.63 -10.63
N ALA A 268 22.77 -6.84 -11.16
CA ALA A 268 24.06 -7.52 -11.16
C ALA A 268 24.30 -8.30 -12.45
N SER A 269 25.56 -8.66 -12.73
CA SER A 269 25.95 -9.55 -13.84
C SER A 269 25.96 -11.03 -13.46
N ALA A 270 25.83 -11.35 -12.17
CA ALA A 270 25.71 -12.69 -11.63
C ALA A 270 24.63 -12.70 -10.55
N PRO A 271 23.98 -13.84 -10.28
CA PRO A 271 22.99 -13.92 -9.20
C PRO A 271 23.66 -13.61 -7.85
N THR A 272 24.93 -13.95 -7.67
CA THR A 272 25.69 -13.67 -6.45
C THR A 272 26.07 -12.19 -6.26
N GLY A 273 25.66 -11.28 -7.13
CA GLY A 273 26.13 -9.89 -7.14
C GLY A 273 27.49 -9.73 -7.83
N PRO A 274 28.21 -8.61 -7.61
CA PRO A 274 27.85 -7.50 -6.73
C PRO A 274 26.61 -6.73 -7.23
N TRP A 275 25.77 -6.28 -6.30
CA TRP A 275 24.54 -5.55 -6.61
C TRP A 275 24.79 -4.05 -6.71
N THR A 276 24.19 -3.42 -7.72
CA THR A 276 24.22 -1.96 -7.89
C THR A 276 22.80 -1.41 -7.80
N TYR A 277 22.53 -0.56 -6.82
CA TYR A 277 21.24 0.13 -6.62
C TYR A 277 20.83 0.98 -7.82
N ARG A 278 19.55 0.88 -8.23
CA ARG A 278 18.99 1.51 -9.45
C ARG A 278 17.79 2.42 -9.21
N GLY A 279 17.48 2.71 -7.95
CA GLY A 279 16.35 3.56 -7.60
C GLY A 279 15.09 2.79 -7.24
N THR A 280 14.00 3.53 -7.18
CA THR A 280 12.65 3.08 -6.83
C THR A 280 11.87 2.76 -8.11
N VAL A 281 11.20 1.61 -8.16
CA VAL A 281 10.29 1.23 -9.26
C VAL A 281 8.82 1.40 -8.89
N LEU A 282 8.44 1.27 -7.61
CA LEU A 282 7.08 1.54 -7.14
C LEU A 282 7.14 2.45 -5.92
N THR A 283 6.46 3.59 -5.97
CA THR A 283 6.30 4.47 -4.80
C THR A 283 5.45 3.81 -3.73
N PRO A 284 5.49 4.29 -2.47
CA PRO A 284 4.63 3.75 -1.42
C PRO A 284 3.15 3.68 -1.84
N VAL A 285 2.50 2.59 -1.44
CA VAL A 285 1.09 2.25 -1.74
C VAL A 285 0.22 2.55 -0.51
N SER A 286 -1.08 2.23 -0.52
CA SER A 286 -1.98 2.49 0.62
C SER A 286 -1.75 1.59 1.84
N SER A 287 -1.02 0.47 1.70
CA SER A 287 -0.52 -0.35 2.81
C SER A 287 0.88 0.09 3.25
N THR A 288 1.23 -0.20 4.51
CA THR A 288 2.57 0.07 5.09
C THR A 288 3.63 -0.87 4.52
N THR A 289 3.33 -2.15 4.39
CA THR A 289 4.18 -3.12 3.67
C THR A 289 3.99 -3.01 2.16
N SER A 290 5.01 -3.41 1.41
CA SER A 290 4.94 -3.53 -0.05
C SER A 290 5.84 -4.68 -0.51
N HIS A 291 5.27 -5.71 -1.14
CA HIS A 291 5.99 -6.90 -1.57
C HIS A 291 5.95 -7.01 -3.11
N PRO A 292 7.09 -7.09 -3.80
CA PRO A 292 7.12 -7.15 -5.26
C PRO A 292 7.09 -8.58 -5.78
N GLY A 293 6.32 -8.80 -6.84
CA GLY A 293 6.38 -9.98 -7.69
C GLY A 293 6.48 -9.54 -9.15
N ILE A 294 7.63 -9.68 -9.80
CA ILE A 294 7.87 -9.18 -11.16
C ILE A 294 8.05 -10.35 -12.13
N VAL A 295 7.25 -10.38 -13.20
CA VAL A 295 7.29 -11.47 -14.19
C VAL A 295 7.00 -10.97 -15.60
N GLU A 296 7.56 -11.65 -16.60
CA GLU A 296 7.14 -11.51 -18.00
C GLU A 296 6.00 -12.48 -18.31
N PHE A 297 4.88 -11.98 -18.82
CA PHE A 297 3.73 -12.76 -19.22
C PHE A 297 3.17 -12.25 -20.54
N ALA A 298 2.98 -13.16 -21.51
CA ALA A 298 2.49 -12.84 -22.85
C ALA A 298 3.25 -11.68 -23.53
N GLY A 299 4.58 -11.65 -23.38
CA GLY A 299 5.47 -10.65 -23.97
C GLY A 299 5.39 -9.27 -23.32
N GLN A 300 4.81 -9.15 -22.12
CA GLN A 300 4.74 -7.91 -21.33
C GLN A 300 5.26 -8.17 -19.92
N TRP A 301 5.93 -7.19 -19.33
CA TRP A 301 6.38 -7.27 -17.94
C TRP A 301 5.31 -6.70 -17.00
N TYR A 302 5.10 -7.37 -15.89
CA TYR A 302 4.16 -6.97 -14.84
C TYR A 302 4.83 -6.98 -13.48
N ILE A 303 4.37 -6.13 -12.58
CA ILE A 303 4.61 -6.18 -11.15
C ILE A 303 3.29 -6.44 -10.45
N ALA A 304 3.20 -7.57 -9.75
CA ALA A 304 2.21 -7.79 -8.72
C ALA A 304 2.73 -7.22 -7.40
N TYR A 305 1.86 -6.55 -6.65
CA TYR A 305 2.12 -5.98 -5.34
C TYR A 305 0.83 -6.02 -4.52
N HIS A 306 0.81 -5.55 -3.27
CA HIS A 306 -0.43 -5.45 -2.49
C HIS A 306 -0.69 -4.01 -2.04
N THR A 307 -1.95 -3.67 -1.79
CA THR A 307 -2.41 -2.38 -1.29
C THR A 307 -3.41 -2.60 -0.15
N ALA A 308 -4.00 -1.52 0.39
CA ALA A 308 -5.10 -1.55 1.35
C ALA A 308 -6.43 -1.06 0.73
N ASP A 309 -6.58 -1.13 -0.59
CA ASP A 309 -7.64 -0.42 -1.33
C ASP A 309 -8.97 -1.19 -1.47
N ALA A 310 -9.01 -2.49 -1.13
CA ALA A 310 -10.27 -3.22 -1.14
C ALA A 310 -11.24 -2.68 -0.08
N ALA A 311 -12.54 -2.93 -0.27
CA ALA A 311 -13.56 -2.58 0.71
C ALA A 311 -13.20 -3.16 2.09
N GLY A 312 -13.16 -2.30 3.12
CA GLY A 312 -12.76 -2.71 4.48
C GLY A 312 -11.29 -3.14 4.62
N GLY A 313 -10.43 -2.78 3.66
CA GLY A 313 -9.00 -3.05 3.67
C GLY A 313 -8.22 -2.21 4.69
N GLY A 314 -6.98 -2.61 4.93
CA GLY A 314 -6.08 -1.97 5.89
C GLY A 314 -4.68 -2.59 5.85
N HIS A 315 -3.81 -2.17 6.76
CA HIS A 315 -2.42 -2.66 6.81
C HIS A 315 -2.28 -4.18 7.05
N PHE A 316 -3.31 -4.81 7.62
CA PHE A 316 -3.37 -6.25 7.90
C PHE A 316 -4.52 -6.96 7.15
N ARG A 317 -5.15 -6.23 6.22
CA ARG A 317 -6.25 -6.67 5.34
C ARG A 317 -5.93 -6.15 3.94
N ARG A 318 -4.84 -6.66 3.40
CA ARG A 318 -4.24 -6.16 2.14
C ARG A 318 -4.91 -6.79 0.93
N SER A 319 -4.66 -6.26 -0.26
CA SER A 319 -5.25 -6.79 -1.49
C SER A 319 -4.27 -6.64 -2.64
N VAL A 320 -4.06 -7.73 -3.38
CA VAL A 320 -3.11 -7.77 -4.49
C VAL A 320 -3.60 -6.91 -5.65
N ALA A 321 -2.68 -6.13 -6.18
CA ALA A 321 -2.78 -5.33 -7.39
C ALA A 321 -1.70 -5.78 -8.39
N ILE A 322 -1.92 -5.52 -9.68
CA ILE A 322 -0.97 -5.83 -10.75
C ILE A 322 -0.93 -4.71 -11.78
N ASP A 323 0.27 -4.24 -12.12
CA ASP A 323 0.48 -3.17 -13.10
C ASP A 323 1.62 -3.52 -14.06
N ARG A 324 1.64 -2.86 -15.23
CA ARG A 324 2.72 -3.05 -16.21
C ARG A 324 4.02 -2.42 -15.74
N VAL A 325 5.12 -3.09 -16.03
CA VAL A 325 6.48 -2.56 -15.89
C VAL A 325 7.00 -2.18 -17.26
N GLU A 326 7.24 -0.89 -17.45
CA GLU A 326 7.92 -0.39 -18.64
C GLU A 326 9.42 -0.31 -18.43
N TRP A 327 10.16 -0.47 -19.53
CA TRP A 327 11.61 -0.43 -19.55
C TRP A 327 12.13 0.82 -20.26
N ASP A 328 13.16 1.44 -19.70
CA ASP A 328 14.03 2.38 -20.39
C ASP A 328 15.21 1.61 -20.98
N GLU A 329 15.13 1.36 -22.29
CA GLU A 329 16.13 0.64 -23.08
C GLU A 329 17.33 1.51 -23.47
N THR A 330 17.31 2.82 -23.18
CA THR A 330 18.43 3.73 -23.52
C THR A 330 19.60 3.61 -22.55
N LEU A 331 19.38 2.93 -21.41
CA LEU A 331 20.36 2.72 -20.36
C LEU A 331 20.91 1.28 -20.39
N THR A 332 22.18 1.13 -20.01
CA THR A 332 22.84 -0.18 -19.95
C THR A 332 23.26 -0.53 -18.51
N PRO A 333 22.73 -1.61 -17.90
CA PRO A 333 21.60 -2.42 -18.39
C PRO A 333 20.27 -1.64 -18.33
N PRO A 334 19.23 -2.10 -19.08
CA PRO A 334 17.91 -1.47 -19.09
C PRO A 334 17.34 -1.24 -17.69
N ARG A 335 16.61 -0.15 -17.51
CA ARG A 335 16.00 0.24 -16.23
C ARG A 335 14.50 0.05 -16.26
N MET A 336 13.93 -0.40 -15.15
CA MET A 336 12.49 -0.28 -14.96
C MET A 336 12.16 1.20 -14.75
N LYS A 337 11.17 1.70 -15.49
CA LYS A 337 10.57 3.00 -15.22
C LYS A 337 9.69 2.90 -13.97
N GLN A 338 9.47 4.03 -13.31
CA GLN A 338 8.54 4.06 -12.17
C GLN A 338 7.13 3.65 -12.63
N VAL A 339 6.58 2.65 -11.96
CA VAL A 339 5.25 2.09 -12.20
C VAL A 339 4.19 3.08 -11.73
N ALA A 340 3.21 3.35 -12.60
CA ALA A 340 2.02 4.08 -12.24
C ALA A 340 1.00 3.09 -11.66
N GLN A 341 0.65 3.26 -10.39
CA GLN A 341 -0.40 2.48 -9.74
C GLN A 341 -1.73 2.71 -10.46
N THR A 342 -2.46 1.64 -10.79
CA THR A 342 -3.83 1.74 -11.29
C THR A 342 -4.84 1.32 -10.21
N PRO A 343 -6.08 1.86 -10.24
CA PRO A 343 -6.44 3.07 -10.97
C PRO A 343 -5.62 4.26 -10.46
N VAL A 344 -5.32 5.21 -11.34
CA VAL A 344 -4.64 6.43 -10.93
C VAL A 344 -5.52 7.13 -9.89
N ARG A 345 -5.01 7.32 -8.67
CA ARG A 345 -5.77 7.97 -7.60
C ARG A 345 -6.17 9.37 -8.05
N GLN A 346 -7.46 9.57 -8.28
CA GLN A 346 -8.02 10.86 -8.65
C GLN A 346 -8.37 11.67 -7.39
N LEU A 347 -8.37 12.99 -7.52
CA LEU A 347 -8.95 13.85 -6.49
C LEU A 347 -10.42 13.46 -6.32
N ASP A 348 -10.87 13.23 -5.09
CA ASP A 348 -12.28 12.99 -4.84
C ASP A 348 -13.05 14.31 -5.04
N ARG A 349 -13.88 14.34 -6.07
CA ARG A 349 -14.66 15.51 -6.50
C ARG A 349 -16.09 15.50 -5.97
N THR A 350 -16.42 14.58 -5.07
CA THR A 350 -17.74 14.53 -4.45
C THR A 350 -18.04 15.86 -3.75
N PRO A 351 -19.18 16.53 -4.05
CA PRO A 351 -19.58 17.75 -3.37
C PRO A 351 -19.61 17.57 -1.86
N ARG A 352 -18.84 18.39 -1.15
CA ARG A 352 -18.70 18.33 0.31
C ARG A 352 -18.24 19.68 0.85
N ALA A 353 -18.42 19.88 2.16
CA ALA A 353 -17.92 21.07 2.84
C ALA A 353 -16.43 20.98 3.19
N ASN A 354 -15.85 19.79 3.34
CA ASN A 354 -14.42 19.63 3.66
C ASN A 354 -13.55 20.08 2.47
N ILE A 355 -12.64 21.02 2.71
CA ILE A 355 -11.72 21.57 1.70
C ILE A 355 -10.24 21.32 2.03
N ALA A 356 -9.95 20.50 3.04
CA ALA A 356 -8.59 20.21 3.49
C ALA A 356 -7.73 19.55 2.40
N GLN A 357 -8.30 18.65 1.59
CA GLN A 357 -7.60 17.96 0.49
C GLN A 357 -7.02 18.91 -0.57
N ALA A 358 -7.57 20.12 -0.71
CA ALA A 358 -7.09 21.13 -1.65
C ALA A 358 -5.97 22.00 -1.09
N ALA A 359 -5.61 21.84 0.19
CA ALA A 359 -4.59 22.63 0.84
C ALA A 359 -3.20 21.99 0.77
N ARG A 360 -2.17 22.86 0.73
CA ARG A 360 -0.80 22.47 1.07
C ARG A 360 -0.59 22.49 2.57
N ILE A 361 0.14 21.51 3.07
CA ILE A 361 0.38 21.29 4.50
C ILE A 361 1.75 21.84 4.90
N THR A 362 1.79 22.60 5.98
CA THR A 362 3.03 22.94 6.69
C THR A 362 2.84 22.72 8.19
N VAL A 363 3.92 22.36 8.89
CA VAL A 363 3.87 22.00 10.32
C VAL A 363 5.05 22.61 11.07
N SER A 364 4.88 22.84 12.37
CA SER A 364 5.92 23.44 13.22
C SER A 364 7.12 22.53 13.48
N ASN A 365 6.97 21.22 13.38
CA ASN A 365 8.00 20.23 13.66
C ASN A 365 8.65 19.67 12.39
N ASN A 366 9.02 20.50 11.42
CA ASN A 366 9.70 20.04 10.21
C ASN A 366 11.25 19.98 10.42
N PRO A 367 11.94 18.87 10.09
CA PRO A 367 11.40 17.61 9.56
C PRO A 367 10.61 16.84 10.62
N VAL A 368 9.48 16.27 10.20
CA VAL A 368 8.61 15.47 11.07
C VAL A 368 9.35 14.19 11.50
N PRO A 369 9.17 13.71 12.75
CA PRO A 369 9.72 12.44 13.17
C PRO A 369 9.28 11.35 12.19
N THR A 370 10.24 10.58 11.72
CA THR A 370 10.12 9.62 10.61
C THR A 370 9.11 8.50 10.85
N GLN A 371 8.53 8.34 12.03
CA GLN A 371 7.38 7.44 12.21
C GLN A 371 6.06 8.03 11.67
N TYR A 372 5.93 9.36 11.63
CA TYR A 372 4.71 10.06 11.25
C TYR A 372 4.75 10.59 9.82
N TRP A 373 3.58 10.94 9.28
CA TRP A 373 3.47 11.50 7.95
C TRP A 373 2.53 12.69 7.93
N THR A 374 3.01 13.81 7.37
CA THR A 374 2.21 15.04 7.26
C THR A 374 0.98 14.85 6.39
N ARG A 375 1.01 13.94 5.42
CA ARG A 375 -0.09 13.74 4.49
C ARG A 375 -1.35 13.15 5.16
N ALA A 376 -1.18 12.42 6.26
CA ALA A 376 -2.29 11.88 7.04
C ALA A 376 -3.29 12.99 7.43
N LEU A 377 -2.80 14.21 7.71
CA LEU A 377 -3.66 15.33 8.11
C LEU A 377 -4.82 15.62 7.15
N ASN A 378 -4.69 15.36 5.84
CA ASN A 378 -5.75 15.68 4.88
C ASN A 378 -5.97 14.64 3.79
N ASP A 379 -5.70 13.36 4.07
CA ASP A 379 -5.91 12.29 3.10
C ASP A 379 -7.33 11.67 3.17
N GLU A 380 -8.16 12.15 4.11
CA GLU A 380 -9.52 11.69 4.43
C GLU A 380 -9.59 10.27 5.00
N ILE A 381 -8.48 9.73 5.49
CA ILE A 381 -8.40 8.39 6.06
C ILE A 381 -8.33 8.51 7.59
N VAL A 382 -9.33 7.95 8.27
CA VAL A 382 -9.30 7.71 9.71
C VAL A 382 -9.46 6.22 9.92
N ARG A 383 -8.55 5.60 10.69
CA ARG A 383 -8.57 4.16 10.95
C ARG A 383 -9.08 3.90 12.36
N ALA A 384 -9.72 2.75 12.57
CA ALA A 384 -10.16 2.36 13.90
C ALA A 384 -8.98 2.16 14.87
N ASN A 385 -7.87 1.60 14.36
CA ASN A 385 -6.62 1.39 15.08
C ASN A 385 -5.44 1.85 14.21
N PRO A 386 -5.22 3.17 14.10
CA PRO A 386 -4.18 3.71 13.24
C PRO A 386 -2.80 3.27 13.74
N LEU A 387 -1.85 3.16 12.82
CA LEU A 387 -0.44 3.00 13.13
C LEU A 387 0.33 4.16 12.50
N PRO A 388 1.48 4.58 13.04
CA PRO A 388 2.37 5.41 12.24
C PRO A 388 2.65 4.66 10.91
N PRO A 389 2.42 5.26 9.72
CA PRO A 389 2.31 6.69 9.43
C PRO A 389 0.90 7.29 9.23
N ASP A 390 -0.18 6.61 9.60
CA ASP A 390 -1.59 7.06 9.50
C ASP A 390 -1.93 8.33 10.30
N MET A 391 -0.92 9.04 10.81
CA MET A 391 -1.08 10.26 11.58
C MET A 391 0.13 11.17 11.40
N TRP A 392 -0.11 12.47 11.50
CA TRP A 392 0.93 13.41 11.87
C TRP A 392 1.18 13.34 13.38
N GLY A 393 2.41 13.53 13.82
CA GLY A 393 2.74 13.54 15.24
C GLY A 393 4.04 14.26 15.55
N THR A 394 4.23 14.59 16.84
CA THR A 394 5.35 15.44 17.29
C THR A 394 6.30 14.76 18.27
N TRP A 395 6.15 13.46 18.51
CA TRP A 395 6.95 12.75 19.49
C TRP A 395 8.44 12.66 19.11
N THR A 396 9.29 13.20 19.97
CA THR A 396 10.77 13.18 19.83
C THR A 396 11.48 12.81 21.14
N GLY A 397 10.74 12.44 22.19
CA GLY A 397 11.25 12.25 23.55
C GLY A 397 11.47 13.55 24.33
N ASN A 398 11.61 14.70 23.66
CA ASN A 398 11.65 16.03 24.27
C ASN A 398 10.64 16.95 23.57
N ASN A 399 9.39 16.89 24.02
CA ASN A 399 8.30 17.55 23.32
C ASN A 399 8.14 19.01 23.78
N PRO A 400 7.95 19.95 22.85
CA PRO A 400 7.73 21.36 23.18
C PRO A 400 6.30 21.61 23.69
N ALA A 401 6.14 22.71 24.45
CA ALA A 401 4.86 23.10 25.06
C ALA A 401 3.76 23.42 24.06
N GLN A 402 4.12 23.83 22.84
CA GLN A 402 3.18 24.24 21.81
C GLN A 402 3.67 23.80 20.42
N GLN A 403 2.73 23.39 19.59
CA GLN A 403 2.93 23.00 18.19
C GLN A 403 1.78 23.52 17.33
N TRP A 404 1.96 23.53 16.00
CA TRP A 404 0.91 23.90 15.07
C TRP A 404 0.99 23.13 13.76
N VAL A 405 -0.17 22.94 13.14
CA VAL A 405 -0.33 22.46 11.75
C VAL A 405 -1.07 23.54 10.95
N GLN A 406 -0.73 23.69 9.68
CA GLN A 406 -1.25 24.75 8.82
C GLN A 406 -1.65 24.20 7.46
N TYR A 407 -2.77 24.74 6.97
CA TYR A 407 -3.21 24.62 5.59
C TYR A 407 -3.07 25.95 4.86
N THR A 408 -2.64 25.85 3.60
CA THR A 408 -2.50 26.96 2.67
C THR A 408 -3.19 26.63 1.37
N TRP A 409 -4.11 27.48 0.93
CA TRP A 409 -4.78 27.39 -0.38
C TRP A 409 -4.22 28.44 -1.34
N ASP A 410 -4.28 28.14 -2.64
CA ASP A 410 -3.83 29.07 -3.70
C ASP A 410 -4.74 30.29 -3.87
N GLN A 411 -6.00 30.16 -3.49
CA GLN A 411 -7.02 31.21 -3.58
C GLN A 411 -7.70 31.39 -2.21
N PRO A 412 -8.23 32.60 -1.90
CA PRO A 412 -9.01 32.80 -0.69
C PRO A 412 -10.21 31.85 -0.65
N VAL A 413 -10.36 31.15 0.47
CA VAL A 413 -11.50 30.30 0.79
C VAL A 413 -12.27 30.89 1.96
N ARG A 414 -13.57 30.63 2.05
CA ARG A 414 -14.39 31.04 3.19
C ARG A 414 -14.74 29.82 4.04
N VAL A 415 -14.30 29.82 5.30
CA VAL A 415 -14.41 28.67 6.21
C VAL A 415 -15.20 29.03 7.45
N THR A 416 -15.91 28.04 8.01
CA THR A 416 -16.83 28.21 9.16
C THR A 416 -16.68 27.15 10.24
N GLY A 417 -15.88 26.11 9.97
CA GLY A 417 -15.67 25.06 10.96
C GLY A 417 -14.46 24.20 10.69
N SER A 418 -14.19 23.35 11.66
CA SER A 418 -13.09 22.40 11.70
C SER A 418 -13.55 21.14 12.39
N GLN A 419 -13.02 20.00 11.96
CA GLN A 419 -13.11 18.73 12.68
C GLN A 419 -11.71 18.14 12.74
N ILE A 420 -11.25 17.74 13.92
CA ILE A 420 -9.92 17.17 14.08
C ILE A 420 -9.98 15.86 14.88
N ASP A 421 -9.33 14.82 14.36
CA ASP A 421 -9.27 13.51 14.97
C ASP A 421 -7.91 13.38 15.66
N PHE A 422 -7.90 13.51 16.99
CA PHE A 422 -6.68 13.36 17.80
C PHE A 422 -6.44 11.89 18.15
N TRP A 423 -5.16 11.50 18.17
CA TRP A 423 -4.74 10.18 18.62
C TRP A 423 -3.95 10.26 19.94
N ASN A 424 -4.05 9.23 20.78
CA ASN A 424 -3.26 9.12 22.01
C ASN A 424 -2.91 7.67 22.39
N ASP A 425 -1.71 7.48 22.94
CA ASP A 425 -1.29 6.25 23.65
C ASP A 425 -1.15 6.45 25.16
N GLN A 426 -1.25 7.69 25.62
CA GLN A 426 -1.20 8.09 27.02
C GLN A 426 -2.41 8.95 27.40
N PRO A 427 -2.85 8.93 28.67
CA PRO A 427 -3.87 9.84 29.14
C PRO A 427 -3.38 11.30 29.13
N GLN A 428 -4.31 12.24 29.00
CA GLN A 428 -4.02 13.66 29.22
C GLN A 428 -3.48 13.84 30.65
N GLY A 429 -2.52 14.76 30.81
CA GLY A 429 -1.75 15.00 32.02
C GLY A 429 -0.46 14.17 32.18
N SER A 430 -0.14 13.23 31.27
CA SER A 430 0.98 12.30 31.46
C SER A 430 2.37 12.95 31.40
N GLY A 431 2.56 13.94 30.51
CA GLY A 431 3.87 14.53 30.21
C GLY A 431 4.82 13.61 29.44
N ILE A 432 4.34 12.46 28.97
CA ILE A 432 5.08 11.45 28.20
C ILE A 432 4.21 10.89 27.07
N GLY A 433 4.83 10.19 26.11
CA GLY A 433 4.14 9.58 24.97
C GLY A 433 3.37 10.63 24.15
N VAL A 434 2.27 10.21 23.55
CA VAL A 434 1.29 11.06 22.86
C VAL A 434 0.01 11.13 23.68
N ALA A 435 -0.47 12.34 23.94
CA ALA A 435 -1.72 12.56 24.64
C ALA A 435 -2.58 13.56 23.88
N ALA A 436 -3.89 13.54 24.16
CA ALA A 436 -4.77 14.63 23.77
C ALA A 436 -4.17 15.98 24.21
N PRO A 437 -4.23 17.03 23.37
CA PRO A 437 -3.68 18.34 23.74
C PRO A 437 -4.40 18.90 24.98
N ALA A 438 -3.71 19.70 25.80
CA ALA A 438 -4.35 20.39 26.93
C ALA A 438 -5.42 21.39 26.46
N SER A 439 -5.17 22.01 25.31
CA SER A 439 -6.11 22.90 24.62
C SER A 439 -5.63 23.08 23.19
N TRP A 440 -6.53 23.52 22.31
CA TRP A 440 -6.18 23.93 20.97
C TRP A 440 -7.04 25.11 20.54
N ARG A 441 -6.62 25.79 19.47
CA ARG A 441 -7.37 26.88 18.86
C ARG A 441 -7.09 26.97 17.37
N ILE A 442 -8.00 27.61 16.65
CA ILE A 442 -7.86 27.87 15.22
C ILE A 442 -7.51 29.35 15.00
N GLN A 443 -6.54 29.58 14.14
CA GLN A 443 -6.15 30.91 13.70
C GLN A 443 -6.20 30.99 12.17
N TYR A 444 -6.56 32.15 11.65
CA TYR A 444 -6.48 32.46 10.23
C TYR A 444 -5.43 33.53 9.97
N TRP A 445 -4.85 33.52 8.78
CA TRP A 445 -4.00 34.63 8.35
C TRP A 445 -4.87 35.80 7.93
N ASN A 446 -4.82 36.87 8.71
CA ASN A 446 -5.51 38.11 8.41
C ASN A 446 -4.66 38.92 7.42
N GLN A 447 -5.08 38.95 6.17
CA GLN A 447 -4.35 39.66 5.11
C GLN A 447 -4.29 41.18 5.34
N ALA A 448 -5.29 41.76 6.00
CA ALA A 448 -5.33 43.21 6.25
C ALA A 448 -4.28 43.66 7.28
N THR A 449 -3.98 42.80 8.26
CA THR A 449 -3.01 43.10 9.33
C THR A 449 -1.67 42.38 9.16
N ALA A 450 -1.59 41.43 8.21
CA ALA A 450 -0.46 40.51 8.05
C ALA A 450 -0.10 39.78 9.35
N GLN A 451 -1.11 39.34 10.10
CA GLN A 451 -0.96 38.65 11.38
C GLN A 451 -1.90 37.45 11.50
N TRP A 452 -1.47 36.46 12.29
CA TRP A 452 -2.34 35.38 12.74
C TRP A 452 -3.36 35.90 13.74
N THR A 453 -4.64 35.67 13.47
CA THR A 453 -5.75 36.09 14.31
C THR A 453 -6.58 34.87 14.70
N ASP A 454 -6.98 34.77 15.97
CA ASP A 454 -7.92 33.74 16.43
C ASP A 454 -9.28 33.92 15.73
N VAL A 455 -9.93 32.83 15.36
CA VAL A 455 -11.31 32.89 14.85
C VAL A 455 -12.26 33.42 15.93
N SER A 456 -13.27 34.20 15.55
CA SER A 456 -14.23 34.76 16.51
C SER A 456 -15.37 33.80 16.81
N ARG A 457 -15.87 33.86 18.06
CA ARG A 457 -17.02 33.10 18.57
C ARG A 457 -16.96 31.58 18.32
N PRO A 458 -15.84 30.89 18.65
CA PRO A 458 -15.77 29.44 18.50
C PRO A 458 -16.80 28.74 19.39
N SER A 459 -17.42 27.68 18.90
CA SER A 459 -18.37 26.83 19.68
C SER A 459 -17.71 26.07 20.83
N GLY A 460 -16.38 26.07 20.89
CA GLY A 460 -15.55 25.30 21.83
C GLY A 460 -14.43 24.59 21.09
N TYR A 461 -13.46 24.06 21.84
CA TYR A 461 -12.32 23.30 21.31
C TYR A 461 -12.18 21.99 22.11
N PRO A 462 -13.04 20.99 21.84
CA PRO A 462 -12.99 19.74 22.59
C PRO A 462 -11.71 18.96 22.25
N THR A 463 -11.17 18.24 23.24
CA THR A 463 -9.87 17.53 23.15
C THR A 463 -10.03 16.03 23.26
N GLY A 464 -11.22 15.49 22.97
CA GLY A 464 -11.42 14.04 22.98
C GLY A 464 -10.62 13.35 21.88
N THR A 465 -10.42 12.04 22.04
CA THR A 465 -9.75 11.17 21.05
C THR A 465 -10.70 10.11 20.50
N ALA A 466 -11.96 10.12 20.96
CA ALA A 466 -13.03 9.31 20.39
C ALA A 466 -13.71 10.09 19.26
N GLY A 467 -13.23 9.89 18.03
CA GLY A 467 -13.78 10.51 16.82
C GLY A 467 -13.53 12.02 16.70
N PRO A 468 -14.19 12.67 15.73
CA PRO A 468 -13.83 14.02 15.33
C PRO A 468 -14.24 15.08 16.36
N GLN A 469 -13.28 15.92 16.74
CA GLN A 469 -13.48 17.06 17.61
C GLN A 469 -13.91 18.28 16.78
N ALA A 470 -15.21 18.58 16.80
CA ALA A 470 -15.81 19.62 15.98
C ALA A 470 -15.80 21.01 16.65
N THR A 471 -15.45 22.03 15.86
CA THR A 471 -15.57 23.44 16.22
C THR A 471 -16.18 24.22 15.07
N THR A 472 -17.21 25.02 15.34
CA THR A 472 -17.70 26.06 14.43
C THR A 472 -17.27 27.44 14.92
N PHE A 473 -17.22 28.42 14.02
CA PHE A 473 -16.84 29.80 14.32
C PHE A 473 -17.43 30.75 13.28
N ASP A 474 -17.38 32.06 13.54
CA ASP A 474 -17.84 33.06 12.57
C ASP A 474 -17.06 32.93 11.25
N PRO A 475 -17.71 33.02 10.08
CA PRO A 475 -17.04 32.76 8.81
C PRO A 475 -15.84 33.69 8.58
N VAL A 476 -14.70 33.11 8.19
CA VAL A 476 -13.48 33.85 7.82
C VAL A 476 -13.09 33.58 6.38
N THR A 477 -12.74 34.62 5.63
CA THR A 477 -12.11 34.52 4.31
C THR A 477 -10.59 34.60 4.47
N THR A 478 -9.86 33.57 4.04
CA THR A 478 -8.40 33.53 4.16
C THR A 478 -7.76 32.60 3.12
N THR A 479 -6.45 32.74 2.92
CA THR A 479 -5.64 31.74 2.18
C THR A 479 -4.90 30.79 3.10
N GLN A 480 -4.87 31.04 4.42
CA GLN A 480 -4.12 30.22 5.38
C GLN A 480 -4.88 30.07 6.69
N LEU A 481 -4.97 28.82 7.15
CA LEU A 481 -5.57 28.46 8.43
C LEU A 481 -4.58 27.59 9.20
N ARG A 482 -4.44 27.77 10.51
CA ARG A 482 -3.64 26.88 11.35
C ARG A 482 -4.37 26.49 12.62
N ALA A 483 -4.17 25.24 13.03
CA ALA A 483 -4.54 24.77 14.36
C ALA A 483 -3.29 24.83 15.26
N VAL A 484 -3.42 25.48 16.42
CA VAL A 484 -2.35 25.63 17.42
C VAL A 484 -2.71 24.78 18.63
N PHE A 485 -1.81 23.87 18.98
CA PHE A 485 -1.99 22.91 20.08
C PHE A 485 -1.08 23.27 21.24
N ASN A 486 -1.65 23.42 22.43
CA ASN A 486 -0.88 23.39 23.66
C ASN A 486 -0.79 21.94 24.13
N ALA A 487 0.44 21.44 24.25
CA ALA A 487 0.70 20.07 24.66
C ALA A 487 0.21 19.83 26.10
N SER A 488 -0.26 18.61 26.34
CA SER A 488 -0.57 18.13 27.68
C SER A 488 0.71 18.00 28.53
N THR A 489 0.62 18.23 29.84
CA THR A 489 1.78 18.22 30.75
C THR A 489 1.45 17.63 32.12
N ASN A 490 2.46 17.04 32.76
CA ASN A 490 2.45 16.67 34.18
C ASN A 490 3.04 17.77 35.10
N GLY A 491 3.37 18.94 34.55
CA GLY A 491 4.03 20.05 35.25
C GLY A 491 5.56 20.07 35.14
N SER A 492 6.18 19.00 34.63
CA SER A 492 7.63 18.91 34.39
C SER A 492 7.98 18.74 32.92
N THR A 493 7.26 17.86 32.22
CA THR A 493 7.47 17.55 30.80
C THR A 493 6.16 17.63 30.02
N TYR A 494 6.25 17.69 28.69
CA TYR A 494 5.10 17.72 27.80
C TYR A 494 4.95 16.39 27.05
N SER A 495 3.71 15.94 26.91
CA SER A 495 3.33 14.88 25.97
C SER A 495 3.41 15.42 24.53
N ALA A 496 3.62 14.54 23.57
CA ALA A 496 3.47 14.86 22.16
C ALA A 496 1.98 14.97 21.77
N VAL A 497 1.74 15.54 20.60
CA VAL A 497 0.42 15.63 19.95
C VAL A 497 0.46 14.82 18.66
N ALA A 498 -0.60 14.08 18.38
CA ALA A 498 -0.81 13.45 17.08
C ALA A 498 -2.24 13.70 16.57
N VAL A 499 -2.36 13.78 15.25
CA VAL A 499 -3.61 14.04 14.53
C VAL A 499 -3.67 13.05 13.38
N GLU A 500 -4.73 12.26 13.34
CA GLU A 500 -5.01 11.32 12.26
C GLU A 500 -5.51 12.09 11.04
N GLU A 501 -6.49 12.98 11.24
CA GLU A 501 -7.12 13.75 10.16
C GLU A 501 -7.54 15.14 10.69
N TRP A 502 -7.42 16.16 9.85
CA TRP A 502 -7.91 17.51 10.10
C TRP A 502 -8.74 18.03 8.93
N LYS A 503 -10.05 18.08 9.14
CA LYS A 503 -11.01 18.61 8.15
C LYS A 503 -11.26 20.09 8.40
N VAL A 504 -11.37 20.85 7.31
CA VAL A 504 -11.73 22.26 7.34
C VAL A 504 -12.99 22.46 6.52
N LEU A 505 -14.03 23.01 7.16
CA LEU A 505 -15.38 23.10 6.61
C LEU A 505 -15.62 24.48 5.99
N ALA A 506 -15.90 24.50 4.69
CA ALA A 506 -16.26 25.70 3.95
C ALA A 506 -17.64 26.23 4.38
N ALA A 507 -17.75 27.55 4.43
CA ALA A 507 -19.03 28.23 4.47
C ALA A 507 -19.86 27.82 3.24
N GLN A 508 -21.16 27.60 3.43
CA GLN A 508 -22.05 27.35 2.30
C GLN A 508 -22.48 28.69 1.67
N PRO A 509 -22.40 28.81 0.33
CA PRO A 509 -22.72 30.06 -0.35
C PRO A 509 -24.22 30.33 -0.37
N SER A 510 -24.59 31.61 -0.45
CA SER A 510 -25.98 32.02 -0.64
C SER A 510 -26.47 31.78 -2.07
N ALA A 511 -25.56 31.82 -3.04
CA ALA A 511 -25.84 31.51 -4.43
C ALA A 511 -24.57 31.07 -5.16
N VAL A 512 -24.76 30.20 -6.14
CA VAL A 512 -23.75 29.83 -7.12
C VAL A 512 -24.30 30.21 -8.49
N ALA A 513 -23.61 31.10 -9.21
CA ALA A 513 -24.02 31.44 -10.57
C ALA A 513 -23.76 30.25 -11.48
N THR A 514 -24.79 29.74 -12.16
CA THR A 514 -24.64 28.78 -13.26
C THR A 514 -24.14 29.55 -14.48
N PRO A 515 -22.88 29.36 -14.91
CA PRO A 515 -22.35 30.14 -16.02
C PRO A 515 -22.89 29.63 -17.35
N GLU A 516 -23.21 30.54 -18.26
CA GLU A 516 -23.18 30.24 -19.68
C GLU A 516 -21.73 30.34 -20.14
N LEU A 517 -21.22 29.25 -20.73
CA LEU A 517 -19.83 29.13 -21.17
C LEU A 517 -19.78 29.14 -22.69
N THR A 518 -18.70 29.70 -23.25
CA THR A 518 -18.44 29.67 -24.68
C THR A 518 -17.10 29.02 -24.94
N LEU A 519 -17.07 28.03 -25.83
CA LEU A 519 -15.84 27.36 -26.29
C LEU A 519 -15.73 27.52 -27.81
N PRO A 520 -14.52 27.75 -28.35
CA PRO A 520 -14.33 27.63 -29.79
C PRO A 520 -14.42 26.16 -30.23
N VAL A 521 -14.84 25.93 -31.48
CA VAL A 521 -14.80 24.59 -32.10
C VAL A 521 -13.42 23.93 -31.88
N GLY A 522 -13.44 22.70 -31.38
CA GLY A 522 -12.27 21.87 -31.09
C GLY A 522 -11.65 22.07 -29.70
N SER A 523 -12.12 23.04 -28.89
CA SER A 523 -11.59 23.26 -27.54
C SER A 523 -12.42 22.55 -26.48
N THR A 524 -11.74 21.83 -25.57
CA THR A 524 -12.34 21.18 -24.39
C THR A 524 -12.04 21.91 -23.08
N GLN A 525 -11.36 23.07 -23.15
CA GLN A 525 -10.86 23.75 -21.96
C GLN A 525 -11.94 24.62 -21.28
N LEU A 526 -12.47 24.14 -20.17
CA LEU A 526 -13.42 24.86 -19.31
C LEU A 526 -12.70 25.74 -18.27
N PRO A 527 -13.35 26.78 -17.72
CA PRO A 527 -12.75 27.63 -16.69
C PRO A 527 -12.47 26.82 -15.41
N GLY A 528 -11.28 27.01 -14.82
CA GLY A 528 -10.89 26.33 -13.57
C GLY A 528 -11.45 26.96 -12.29
N THR A 529 -12.12 28.12 -12.37
CA THR A 529 -12.78 28.76 -11.21
C THR A 529 -14.13 29.36 -11.58
N LEU A 530 -15.04 29.42 -10.60
CA LEU A 530 -16.34 30.11 -10.72
C LEU A 530 -16.53 31.17 -9.64
N PRO A 531 -17.26 32.26 -9.94
CA PRO A 531 -17.71 33.21 -8.93
C PRO A 531 -18.78 32.56 -8.04
N VAL A 532 -18.59 32.67 -6.73
CA VAL A 532 -19.45 32.09 -5.69
C VAL A 532 -19.80 33.19 -4.68
N GLN A 533 -21.10 33.38 -4.42
CA GLN A 533 -21.60 34.47 -3.59
C GLN A 533 -21.80 34.07 -2.14
N TYR A 534 -21.29 34.91 -1.23
CA TYR A 534 -21.44 34.81 0.21
C TYR A 534 -22.04 36.12 0.74
N GLY A 535 -23.36 36.28 0.54
CA GLY A 535 -24.02 37.56 0.80
C GLY A 535 -23.49 38.65 -0.13
N ALA A 536 -22.82 39.68 0.43
CA ALA A 536 -22.25 40.77 -0.35
C ALA A 536 -20.84 40.48 -0.92
N GLU A 537 -20.17 39.43 -0.43
CA GLU A 537 -18.84 39.02 -0.89
C GLU A 537 -18.96 38.02 -2.04
N THR A 538 -18.07 38.11 -3.03
CA THR A 538 -17.95 37.11 -4.11
C THR A 538 -16.52 36.59 -4.15
N LEU A 539 -16.36 35.27 -4.05
CA LEU A 539 -15.07 34.59 -4.18
C LEU A 539 -14.99 33.84 -5.50
N ARG A 540 -13.77 33.69 -6.04
CA ARG A 540 -13.52 32.79 -7.17
C ARG A 540 -12.98 31.47 -6.65
N LEU A 541 -13.82 30.44 -6.64
CA LEU A 541 -13.45 29.13 -6.10
C LEU A 541 -13.12 28.14 -7.21
N PRO A 542 -12.20 27.19 -6.97
CA PRO A 542 -11.93 26.10 -7.90
C PRO A 542 -13.20 25.32 -8.26
N VAL A 543 -13.37 25.04 -9.54
CA VAL A 543 -14.40 24.14 -10.07
C VAL A 543 -13.73 22.97 -10.79
N TYR A 544 -14.25 21.78 -10.59
CA TYR A 544 -13.80 20.55 -11.22
C TYR A 544 -14.93 20.04 -12.11
N TRP A 545 -14.81 20.30 -13.40
CA TRP A 545 -15.76 19.84 -14.41
C TRP A 545 -15.53 18.37 -14.78
N ASP A 546 -16.61 17.71 -15.18
CA ASP A 546 -16.54 16.46 -15.92
C ASP A 546 -15.82 16.68 -17.25
N ALA A 547 -15.19 15.63 -17.78
CA ALA A 547 -14.47 15.72 -19.05
C ALA A 547 -15.44 16.04 -20.19
N VAL A 548 -15.06 16.99 -21.06
CA VAL A 548 -15.81 17.32 -22.28
C VAL A 548 -15.44 16.30 -23.36
N ASP A 549 -16.43 15.66 -23.98
CA ASP A 549 -16.21 14.78 -25.12
C ASP A 549 -15.74 15.61 -26.33
N PRO A 550 -14.62 15.27 -26.99
CA PRO A 550 -14.19 15.95 -28.22
C PRO A 550 -15.28 16.02 -29.30
N ALA A 551 -16.24 15.09 -29.32
CA ALA A 551 -17.37 15.12 -30.24
C ALA A 551 -18.33 16.28 -29.96
N ASP A 552 -18.55 16.65 -28.69
CA ASP A 552 -19.45 17.74 -28.28
C ASP A 552 -18.95 19.11 -28.75
N VAL A 553 -17.65 19.23 -29.03
CA VAL A 553 -17.00 20.47 -29.46
C VAL A 553 -16.55 20.43 -30.92
N ALA A 554 -16.89 19.40 -31.67
CA ALA A 554 -16.44 19.22 -33.06
C ALA A 554 -17.13 20.14 -34.07
N GLN A 555 -18.31 20.68 -33.73
CA GLN A 555 -19.14 21.56 -34.56
C GLN A 555 -19.81 22.61 -33.66
N PRO A 556 -20.25 23.76 -34.19
CA PRO A 556 -21.06 24.71 -33.43
C PRO A 556 -22.33 24.06 -32.87
N GLY A 557 -22.67 24.36 -31.63
CA GLY A 557 -23.76 23.69 -30.92
C GLY A 557 -23.84 24.06 -29.46
N THR A 558 -24.67 23.34 -28.71
CA THR A 558 -24.82 23.55 -27.26
C THR A 558 -24.92 22.23 -26.54
N PHE A 559 -24.23 22.09 -25.41
CA PHE A 559 -24.32 20.94 -24.53
C PHE A 559 -24.26 21.38 -23.06
N THR A 560 -24.52 20.45 -22.13
CA THR A 560 -24.40 20.72 -20.69
C THR A 560 -23.25 19.95 -20.10
N VAL A 561 -22.47 20.60 -19.23
CA VAL A 561 -21.41 19.95 -18.46
C VAL A 561 -21.70 20.09 -16.97
N ARG A 562 -21.41 19.04 -16.22
CA ARG A 562 -21.55 18.99 -14.76
C ARG A 562 -20.18 19.21 -14.11
N GLY A 563 -20.17 19.81 -12.92
CA GLY A 563 -18.96 19.97 -12.12
C GLY A 563 -19.24 20.09 -10.63
N SER A 564 -18.18 19.99 -9.84
CA SER A 564 -18.19 20.24 -8.40
C SER A 564 -17.38 21.48 -8.07
N ILE A 565 -17.83 22.29 -7.11
CA ILE A 565 -17.08 23.47 -6.62
C ILE A 565 -16.46 23.13 -5.27
N LEU A 566 -15.20 23.51 -5.07
CA LEU A 566 -14.50 23.30 -3.81
C LEU A 566 -15.30 23.89 -2.63
N GLY A 567 -15.71 23.04 -1.69
CA GLY A 567 -16.43 23.45 -0.47
C GLY A 567 -17.94 23.62 -0.62
N TYR A 568 -18.50 23.44 -1.82
CA TYR A 568 -19.95 23.49 -2.04
C TYR A 568 -20.58 22.11 -1.79
N ALA A 569 -21.31 21.98 -0.69
CA ALA A 569 -21.86 20.71 -0.23
C ALA A 569 -23.26 20.41 -0.77
N ALA A 570 -24.01 21.42 -1.22
CA ALA A 570 -25.41 21.24 -1.63
C ALA A 570 -25.56 20.44 -2.93
N GLY A 571 -24.47 20.25 -3.69
CA GLY A 571 -24.45 19.30 -4.80
C GLY A 571 -23.60 19.76 -5.97
N TRP A 572 -23.94 19.22 -7.12
CA TRP A 572 -23.24 19.47 -8.37
C TRP A 572 -23.80 20.72 -9.05
N VAL A 573 -22.96 21.39 -9.82
CA VAL A 573 -23.34 22.51 -10.67
C VAL A 573 -23.39 22.06 -12.12
N THR A 574 -24.28 22.66 -12.89
CA THR A 574 -24.38 22.44 -14.33
C THR A 574 -24.15 23.76 -15.04
N ALA A 575 -23.38 23.72 -16.12
CA ALA A 575 -23.18 24.84 -17.03
C ALA A 575 -23.64 24.46 -18.43
N THR A 576 -24.28 25.42 -19.10
CA THR A 576 -24.58 25.32 -20.53
C THR A 576 -23.37 25.84 -21.30
N VAL A 577 -22.84 25.04 -22.21
CA VAL A 577 -21.69 25.36 -23.04
C VAL A 577 -22.14 25.55 -24.47
N THR A 578 -21.87 26.73 -25.03
CA THR A 578 -22.10 27.05 -26.45
C THR A 578 -20.78 26.95 -27.19
N VAL A 579 -20.74 26.13 -28.23
CA VAL A 579 -19.59 25.98 -29.13
C VAL A 579 -19.78 26.91 -30.31
N THR A 580 -18.81 27.79 -30.55
CA THR A 580 -18.85 28.84 -31.59
C THR A 580 -17.72 28.73 -32.60
#